data_AF-A0A7Y3AID7-F1
#
_entry.id   AF-A0A7Y3AID7-F1
#
_cell.length_a   1.000
_cell.length_b   1.000
_cell.length_c   1.000
_cell.angle_alpha   90.00
_cell.angle_beta   90.00
_cell.angle_gamma   90.00
#
_symmetry.space_group_name_H-M   'P 1'
#
loop_
_entity.id
_entity.type
_entity.pdbx_description
1 polymer ?
#
loop_
_entity_poly.entity_id
_entity_poly.type
_entity_poly.pdbx_seq_one_letter_code
_entity_poly.pdbx_strand_id
1 'polypeptide(L)' 'MKSLSKVLFWLGILSIPFSWLAWFIAPALGPEVMSSISDPAMRAVMEEAHRERWGIYVGHWPPTLLILSYILEKKAG' A
#
# COMPACT_ATOMS: atom_id res chain seq x y z
N MET A 1 -16.75 -20.12 2.64
CA MET A 1 -15.79 -19.26 3.37
C MET A 1 -14.34 -19.79 3.34
N LYS A 2 -14.10 -21.11 3.40
CA LYS A 2 -12.75 -21.70 3.32
C LYS A 2 -11.97 -21.36 2.03
N SER A 3 -12.64 -21.32 0.87
CA SER A 3 -12.00 -20.93 -0.39
C SER A 3 -11.56 -19.45 -0.39
N LEU A 4 -12.40 -18.55 0.12
CA LEU A 4 -12.08 -17.12 0.21
C LEU A 4 -10.89 -16.85 1.14
N SER A 5 -10.82 -17.53 2.29
CA SER A 5 -9.66 -17.45 3.19
C SER A 5 -8.37 -17.87 2.49
N LYS A 6 -8.36 -19.00 1.76
CA LYS A 6 -7.20 -19.44 0.99
C LYS A 6 -6.77 -18.42 -0.07
N VAL A 7 -7.72 -17.80 -0.77
CA VAL A 7 -7.42 -16.76 -1.76
C VAL A 7 -6.77 -15.55 -1.09
N LEU A 8 -7.31 -15.06 0.01
CA LEU A 8 -6.74 -13.93 0.75
C LEU A 8 -5.35 -14.25 1.33
N PHE A 9 -5.13 -15.49 1.77
CA PHE A 9 -3.82 -15.92 2.25
C PHE A 9 -2.77 -15.85 1.13
N TRP A 10 -3.08 -16.43 -0.04
CA TRP A 10 -2.17 -16.39 -1.20
C TRP A 10 -1.96 -14.96 -1.71
N LEU A 11 -3.03 -14.14 -1.76
CA LEU A 11 -2.91 -12.72 -2.10
C LEU A 11 -2.06 -11.96 -1.07
N GLY A 12 -2.19 -12.29 0.22
CA GLY A 12 -1.37 -11.72 1.29
C GLY A 12 0.11 -12.03 1.09
N ILE A 13 0.47 -13.29 0.84
CA ILE A 13 1.85 -13.68 0.52
C ILE A 13 2.35 -12.95 -0.73
N LEU A 14 1.56 -12.98 -1.80
CA LEU A 14 1.93 -12.35 -3.07
C LEU A 14 2.08 -10.84 -2.94
N SER A 15 1.29 -10.20 -2.07
CA SER A 15 1.36 -8.76 -1.84
C SER A 15 2.65 -8.31 -1.16
N ILE A 16 3.41 -9.20 -0.52
CA ILE A 16 4.70 -8.86 0.11
C ILE A 16 5.70 -8.35 -0.94
N PRO A 17 6.10 -9.14 -1.96
CA PRO A 17 7.01 -8.64 -2.99
C PRO A 17 6.39 -7.52 -3.82
N PHE A 18 5.07 -7.55 -4.09
CA PHE A 18 4.41 -6.44 -4.77
C PHE A 18 4.48 -5.14 -3.98
N SER A 19 4.40 -5.22 -2.65
CA SER A 19 4.43 -4.02 -1.82
C SER A 19 5.81 -3.35 -1.84
N TRP A 20 6.85 -4.16 -1.84
CA TRP A 20 8.22 -3.70 -2.01
C TRP A 20 8.46 -3.11 -3.41
N LEU A 21 7.99 -3.77 -4.47
CA LEU A 21 8.10 -3.24 -5.84
C LEU A 21 7.35 -1.91 -6.00
N ALA A 22 6.17 -1.81 -5.42
CA ALA A 22 5.37 -0.58 -5.47
C ALA A 22 6.08 0.60 -4.81
N TRP A 23 6.94 0.38 -3.81
CA TRP A 23 7.74 1.43 -3.18
C TRP A 23 8.58 2.22 -4.20
N PHE A 24 9.04 1.57 -5.28
CA PHE A 24 9.83 2.19 -6.34
C PHE A 24 8.99 2.90 -7.42
N ILE A 25 7.67 2.69 -7.43
CA ILE A 25 6.75 3.19 -8.47
C ILE A 25 5.77 4.21 -7.86
N ALA A 26 6.20 4.96 -6.84
CA ALA A 26 5.33 5.96 -6.22
C ALA A 26 4.82 6.95 -7.28
N PRO A 27 3.50 7.12 -7.43
CA PRO A 27 2.94 8.06 -8.39
C PRO A 27 3.40 9.48 -8.04
N ALA A 28 3.60 10.31 -9.06
CA ALA A 28 3.91 11.71 -8.84
C ALA A 28 2.71 12.43 -8.21
N LEU A 29 2.99 13.43 -7.36
CA LEU A 29 1.97 14.34 -6.89
C LEU A 29 1.30 15.04 -8.07
N GLY A 30 -0.02 15.25 -7.96
CA GLY A 30 -0.80 15.90 -9.01
C GLY A 30 -0.26 17.29 -9.33
N PRO A 31 -0.19 17.68 -10.62
CA PRO A 31 0.37 18.96 -11.04
C PRO A 31 -0.39 20.15 -10.44
N GLU A 32 -1.68 19.99 -10.17
CA GLU A 32 -2.52 21.01 -9.51
C GLU A 32 -1.98 21.38 -8.11
N VAL A 33 -1.68 20.39 -7.27
CA VAL A 33 -1.13 20.59 -5.92
C VAL A 33 0.26 21.21 -5.99
N MET A 34 1.11 20.69 -6.89
CA MET A 34 2.49 21.17 -7.02
C MET A 34 2.59 22.59 -7.59
N SER A 35 1.66 22.98 -8.46
CA SER A 35 1.60 24.33 -9.05
C SER A 35 1.27 25.41 -8.02
N SER A 36 0.59 25.06 -6.94
CA SER A 36 0.21 25.98 -5.86
C SER A 36 1.38 26.35 -4.92
N ILE A 37 2.48 25.59 -4.96
CA ILE A 37 3.66 25.78 -4.10
C ILE A 37 4.72 26.56 -4.88
N SER A 38 5.09 27.75 -4.42
CA SER A 38 6.11 28.58 -5.08
C SER A 38 7.55 28.21 -4.69
N ASP A 39 7.75 27.68 -3.48
CA ASP A 39 9.08 27.35 -2.96
C ASP A 39 9.57 25.95 -3.43
N PRO A 40 10.72 25.85 -4.12
CA PRO A 40 11.29 24.59 -4.55
C PRO A 40 11.68 23.65 -3.38
N ALA A 41 12.09 24.19 -2.22
CA ALA A 41 12.44 23.35 -1.08
C ALA A 41 11.20 22.64 -0.51
N MET A 42 10.09 23.37 -0.39
CA MET A 42 8.80 22.81 0.04
C MET A 42 8.26 21.75 -0.93
N ARG A 43 8.45 21.93 -2.24
CA ARG A 43 8.07 20.91 -3.25
C ARG A 43 8.80 19.59 -3.05
N ALA A 44 10.11 19.63 -2.80
CA ALA A 44 10.91 18.43 -2.58
C ALA A 44 10.44 17.66 -1.32
N VAL A 45 10.14 18.37 -0.23
CA VAL A 45 9.62 17.77 1.00
C VAL A 45 8.24 17.13 0.78
N MET A 46 7.36 17.78 0.01
CA MET A 46 6.05 17.22 -0.34
C MET A 46 6.16 15.93 -1.14
N GLU A 47 7.06 15.87 -2.13
CA GLU A 47 7.28 14.67 -2.93
C GLU A 47 7.80 13.50 -2.08
N GLU A 48 8.73 13.77 -1.16
CA GLU A 48 9.24 12.76 -0.24
C GLU A 48 8.14 12.25 0.69
N ALA A 49 7.38 13.15 1.32
CA ALA A 49 6.26 12.79 2.18
C ALA A 49 5.18 11.99 1.43
N HIS A 50 4.95 12.29 0.14
CA HIS A 50 4.03 11.53 -0.69
C HIS A 50 4.54 10.11 -0.95
N ARG A 51 5.84 9.97 -1.23
CA ARG A 51 6.49 8.67 -1.44
C ARG A 51 6.45 7.81 -0.18
N GLU A 52 6.72 8.40 0.98
CA GLU A 52 6.61 7.72 2.27
C GLU A 52 5.17 7.27 2.54
N ARG A 53 4.19 8.15 2.32
CA ARG A 53 2.77 7.80 2.47
C ARG A 53 2.36 6.66 1.55
N TRP A 54 2.82 6.66 0.30
CA TRP A 54 2.59 5.57 -0.65
C TRP A 54 3.19 4.26 -0.16
N GLY A 55 4.45 4.29 0.30
CA GLY A 55 5.12 3.13 0.88
C GLY A 55 4.36 2.53 2.06
N ILE A 56 3.88 3.38 2.98
CA ILE A 56 3.06 2.95 4.14
C ILE A 56 1.74 2.31 3.67
N TYR A 57 1.04 2.96 2.74
CA TYR A 57 -0.25 2.47 2.21
C TYR A 57 -0.12 1.06 1.63
N VAL A 58 0.90 0.86 0.80
CA VAL A 58 1.14 -0.41 0.12
C VAL A 58 1.71 -1.46 1.09
N GLY A 59 2.55 -1.04 2.04
CA GLY A 59 3.07 -1.90 3.11
C GLY A 59 1.99 -2.44 4.06
N HIS A 60 0.79 -1.84 4.07
CA HIS A 60 -0.36 -2.37 4.81
C HIS A 60 -1.11 -3.50 4.11
N TRP A 61 -0.94 -3.70 2.80
CA TRP A 61 -1.68 -4.74 2.08
C TRP A 61 -1.40 -6.16 2.62
N PRO A 62 -0.14 -6.58 2.85
CA PRO A 62 0.14 -7.91 3.37
C PRO A 62 -0.49 -8.21 4.74
N PRO A 63 -0.30 -7.40 5.79
CA PRO A 63 -0.89 -7.70 7.09
C PRO A 63 -2.42 -7.68 7.03
N THR A 64 -3.05 -6.76 6.28
CA THR A 64 -4.51 -6.73 6.15
C THR A 64 -5.05 -8.01 5.52
N LEU A 65 -4.47 -8.47 4.40
CA LEU A 65 -4.91 -9.67 3.69
C LEU A 65 -4.71 -10.94 4.52
N LEU A 66 -3.57 -11.06 5.21
CA LEU A 66 -3.27 -12.21 6.05
C LEU A 66 -4.18 -12.26 7.28
N ILE A 67 -4.40 -11.14 7.96
CA ILE A 67 -5.31 -11.08 9.12
C ILE A 67 -6.75 -11.43 8.69
N LEU A 68 -7.22 -10.90 7.55
CA LEU A 68 -8.54 -11.24 7.03
C LEU A 68 -8.65 -12.72 6.66
N SER A 69 -7.60 -13.32 6.09
CA SER A 69 -7.60 -14.76 5.82
C SER A 69 -7.79 -15.59 7.08
N TYR A 70 -7.13 -15.21 8.18
CA TYR A 70 -7.22 -15.87 9.48
C TYR A 70 -8.62 -15.72 10.10
N ILE A 71 -9.17 -14.50 10.10
CA ILE A 71 -10.51 -14.24 10.64
C ILE A 71 -11.58 -15.04 9.88
N LEU A 72 -11.48 -15.09 8.55
CA LEU A 72 -12.43 -15.83 7.72
C LEU A 72 -12.27 -17.35 7.85
N GLU A 73 -11.05 -17.85 8.07
CA GLU A 73 -10.82 -19.26 8.36
C GLU A 73 -11.48 -19.67 9.68
N LYS A 74 -11.24 -18.87 10.74
CA LYS A 74 -11.82 -19.09 12.06
C LYS A 74 -13.34 -19.05 12.06
N LYS A 75 -13.97 -18.20 11.23
CA LYS A 75 -15.43 -18.13 11.09
C LYS A 75 -16.02 -19.28 10.27
N ALA A 76 -15.20 -20.02 9.53
CA ALA A 76 -15.60 -21.11 8.63
C ALA A 76 -15.45 -22.52 9.22
N GLY A 77 -14.78 -22.63 10.36
CA GLY A 77 -14.83 -23.79 11.24
C GLY A 77 -15.97 -23.66 12.23
#